data_AF-A0A8J7HR48-F1
#
_entry.id   AF-A0A8J7HR48-F1
#
_cell.length_a   1.000
_cell.length_b   1.000
_cell.length_c   1.000
_cell.angle_alpha   90.00
_cell.angle_beta   90.00
_cell.angle_gamma   90.00
#
_symmetry.space_group_name_H-M   'P 1'
#
loop_
_entity.id
_entity.type
_entity.pdbx_description
1 polymer ?
#
loop_
_entity_poly.entity_id
_entity_poly.type
_entity_poly.pdbx_seq_one_letter_code
_entity_poly.pdbx_strand_id
1 'polypeptide(L)' 'MTNIHNLDITDTEYAQLLILDYDPNLEHQFIELGESAAEARKLARVVGLTKDKAPQTEEEWEEFMAVWGD' A
#
# COMPACT_ATOMS: atom_id res chain seq x y z
N MET A 1 -17.01 4.21 -12.21
CA MET A 1 -17.38 2.88 -11.70
C MET A 1 -16.58 2.66 -10.44
N THR A 2 -17.23 2.38 -9.32
CA THR A 2 -16.52 2.00 -8.09
C THR A 2 -16.19 0.52 -8.24
N ASN A 3 -14.93 0.19 -8.56
CA ASN A 3 -14.51 -1.20 -8.61
C ASN A 3 -14.31 -1.66 -7.16
N ILE A 4 -15.13 -2.62 -6.72
CA ILE A 4 -15.01 -3.23 -5.40
C ILE A 4 -14.10 -4.44 -5.58
N HIS A 5 -12.88 -4.35 -5.06
CA HIS A 5 -11.91 -5.43 -5.07
C HIS A 5 -11.94 -6.15 -3.72
N ASN A 6 -12.02 -7.49 -3.73
CA ASN A 6 -11.82 -8.27 -2.52
C ASN A 6 -10.32 -8.39 -2.25
N LEU A 7 -9.84 -7.60 -1.29
CA LEU A 7 -8.43 -7.54 -0.92
C LEU A 7 -8.06 -8.56 0.17
N ASP A 8 -8.99 -9.37 0.67
CA ASP A 8 -8.72 -10.33 1.76
C ASP A 8 -8.08 -9.66 2.99
N ILE A 9 -8.59 -8.48 3.36
CA ILE A 9 -8.20 -7.72 4.56
C ILE A 9 -9.45 -7.38 5.35
N THR A 10 -9.27 -7.19 6.65
CA THR A 10 -10.33 -6.72 7.54
C THR A 10 -10.62 -5.24 7.34
N ASP A 11 -11.83 -4.81 7.67
CA ASP A 11 -12.22 -3.39 7.63
C ASP A 11 -11.29 -2.50 8.47
N THR A 12 -10.78 -3.04 9.59
CA THR A 12 -9.83 -2.35 10.47
C THR A 12 -8.48 -2.13 9.79
N GLU A 13 -7.94 -3.16 9.13
CA GLU A 13 -6.69 -3.05 8.37
C GLU A 13 -6.86 -2.09 7.19
N TYR A 14 -7.99 -2.17 6.49
CA TYR A 14 -8.29 -1.26 5.39
C TYR A 14 -8.35 0.20 5.86
N ALA A 15 -8.98 0.47 7.01
CA ALA A 15 -9.02 1.81 7.58
C ALA A 15 -7.63 2.34 7.97
N GLN A 16 -6.74 1.48 8.47
CA GLN A 16 -5.34 1.87 8.75
C GLN A 16 -4.56 2.18 7.48
N LEU A 17 -4.76 1.39 6.43
CA LEU A 17 -4.13 1.61 5.13
C LEU A 17 -4.61 2.93 4.50
N LEU A 18 -5.90 3.26 4.60
CA LEU A 18 -6.44 4.53 4.10
C LEU A 18 -5.82 5.75 4.78
N ILE A 19 -5.38 5.66 6.04
CA ILE A 19 -4.65 6.74 6.73
C ILE A 19 -3.27 6.97 6.10
N LEU A 20 -2.67 5.93 5.51
CA LEU A 20 -1.37 5.96 4.85
C LEU A 20 -1.48 6.21 3.33
N ASP A 21 -2.55 6.86 2.88
CA ASP A 21 -2.83 7.16 1.47
C ASP A 21 -2.78 5.95 0.52
N TYR A 22 -3.09 4.77 1.07
CA TYR A 22 -3.19 3.54 0.29
C TYR A 22 -4.27 3.63 -0.79
N ASP A 23 -3.92 3.24 -2.02
CA ASP A 23 -4.85 3.15 -3.15
C ASP A 23 -5.15 1.68 -3.52
N PRO A 24 -6.37 1.19 -3.28
CA PRO A 24 -6.75 -0.18 -3.62
C PRO A 24 -6.76 -0.44 -5.14
N ASN A 25 -6.93 0.60 -5.97
CA ASN A 25 -6.83 0.44 -7.42
C ASN A 25 -5.39 0.26 -7.87
N LEU A 26 -4.44 0.79 -7.11
CA LEU A 26 -3.02 0.61 -7.38
C LEU A 26 -2.56 -0.81 -7.02
N GLU A 27 -3.03 -1.35 -5.89
CA GLU A 27 -2.83 -2.78 -5.57
C GLU A 27 -3.35 -3.65 -6.72
N HIS A 28 -4.57 -3.39 -7.21
CA HIS A 28 -5.13 -4.15 -8.32
C HIS A 28 -4.29 -4.06 -9.61
N GLN A 29 -3.77 -2.88 -9.93
CA GLN A 29 -2.88 -2.70 -11.08
C GLN A 29 -1.61 -3.53 -10.95
N PHE A 30 -1.02 -3.62 -9.75
CA PHE A 30 0.14 -4.50 -9.54
C PHE A 30 -0.21 -5.98 -9.71
N ILE A 31 -1.38 -6.41 -9.24
CA ILE A 31 -1.87 -7.78 -9.47
C ILE A 31 -2.05 -8.05 -10.97
N GLU A 32 -2.61 -7.10 -11.73
CA GLU A 32 -2.76 -7.21 -13.19
C GLU A 32 -1.41 -7.26 -13.93
N LEU A 33 -0.38 -6.63 -13.38
CA LEU A 33 1.00 -6.68 -13.89
C LEU A 33 1.71 -8.01 -13.57
N GLY A 34 1.07 -8.90 -12.81
CA GLY A 34 1.58 -10.23 -12.47
C GLY A 34 2.19 -10.34 -11.08
N GLU A 35 2.09 -9.31 -10.25
CA GLU A 35 2.50 -9.38 -8.85
C GLU A 35 1.56 -10.27 -8.03
N SER A 36 2.09 -10.87 -6.98
CA SER A 36 1.24 -11.55 -5.99
C SER A 36 0.41 -10.52 -5.23
N ALA A 37 -0.77 -10.90 -4.72
CA ALA A 37 -1.61 -9.99 -3.93
C ALA A 37 -0.85 -9.38 -2.72
N ALA A 38 0.02 -10.17 -2.09
CA ALA A 38 0.86 -9.69 -0.98
C ALA A 38 1.88 -8.63 -1.45
N GLU A 39 2.58 -8.90 -2.55
CA GLU A 39 3.57 -7.97 -3.10
C GLU A 39 2.90 -6.69 -3.66
N ALA A 40 1.78 -6.85 -4.34
CA ALA A 40 0.97 -5.76 -4.86
C ALA A 40 0.50 -4.82 -3.73
N ARG A 41 0.08 -5.38 -2.59
CA ARG A 41 -0.29 -4.59 -1.40
C ARG A 41 0.89 -3.85 -0.83
N LYS A 42 2.02 -4.53 -0.71
CA LYS A 42 3.27 -3.94 -0.23
C LYS A 42 3.69 -2.76 -1.11
N LEU A 43 3.68 -2.93 -2.42
CA LEU A 43 3.98 -1.87 -3.39
C LEU A 43 2.98 -0.71 -3.31
N ALA A 44 1.68 -1.00 -3.22
CA ALA A 44 0.66 0.05 -3.10
C ALA A 44 0.82 0.87 -1.82
N ARG A 45 1.19 0.23 -0.70
CA ARG A 45 1.53 0.90 0.57
C ARG A 45 2.77 1.77 0.44
N VAL A 46 3.83 1.26 -0.17
CA VAL A 46 5.07 2.02 -0.41
C VAL A 46 4.80 3.26 -1.26
N VAL A 47 4.00 3.13 -2.31
CA VAL A 47 3.61 4.27 -3.14
C VAL A 47 2.77 5.26 -2.33
N GLY A 48 1.82 4.80 -1.52
CA GLY A 48 1.04 5.66 -0.61
C GLY A 48 1.94 6.49 0.32
N LEU A 49 2.89 5.84 0.99
CA LEU A 49 3.85 6.48 1.90
C LEU A 49 4.78 7.49 1.21
N THR A 50 5.04 7.35 -0.08
CA THR A 50 6.02 8.17 -0.84
C THR A 50 5.40 9.11 -1.87
N LYS A 51 4.07 9.11 -2.00
CA LYS A 51 3.32 9.82 -3.05
C LYS A 51 3.53 11.33 -3.02
N ASP A 52 3.52 11.93 -1.83
CA ASP A 52 3.61 13.39 -1.68
C ASP A 52 5.04 13.88 -1.44
N LYS A 53 5.85 13.09 -0.71
CA LYS A 53 7.25 13.39 -0.42
C LYS A 53 8.01 12.09 -0.19
N ALA A 54 9.28 12.08 -0.60
CA ALA A 54 10.20 11.06 -0.10
C ALA A 54 10.26 11.15 1.43
N PRO A 55 10.46 10.03 2.16
CA PRO A 55 10.63 10.04 3.61
C PRO A 55 11.73 11.04 3.99
N GLN A 56 11.42 11.96 4.90
CA GLN A 56 12.32 13.04 5.30
C GLN A 56 12.85 12.85 6.73
N THR A 57 12.14 12.09 7.56
CA THR A 57 12.54 11.81 8.95
C THR A 57 12.96 10.35 9.10
N GLU A 58 13.76 10.07 10.14
CA GLU A 58 14.15 8.70 10.51
C GLU A 58 12.92 7.81 10.71
N GLU A 59 11.86 8.33 11.33
CA GLU A 59 10.60 7.62 11.60
C GLU A 59 9.87 7.25 10.29
N GLU A 60 9.77 8.18 9.33
CA GLU A 60 9.19 7.89 8.01
C GLU A 60 10.05 6.86 7.23
N TRP A 61 11.37 6.90 7.40
CA TRP A 61 12.29 5.90 6.82
C TRP A 61 12.16 4.53 7.50
N GLU A 62 11.95 4.47 8.81
CA GLU A 62 11.69 3.23 9.54
C GLU A 62 10.37 2.60 9.07
N GLU A 63 9.30 3.39 8.91
CA GLU A 63 8.03 2.91 8.37
C GLU A 63 8.18 2.40 6.93
N PHE A 64 8.90 3.14 6.08
CA PHE A 64 9.20 2.71 4.72
C PHE A 64 9.97 1.38 4.70
N MET A 65 11.03 1.27 5.52
CA MET A 65 11.87 0.06 5.59
C MET A 65 11.12 -1.12 6.20
N ALA A 66 10.22 -0.89 7.15
CA ALA A 66 9.35 -1.92 7.70
C ALA A 66 8.38 -2.48 6.65
N VAL A 67 7.89 -1.63 5.75
CA VAL A 67 7.06 -2.09 4.63
C VAL A 67 7.90 -2.71 3.52
N TRP A 68 9.12 -2.23 3.25
CA TRP A 68 9.97 -2.73 2.14
C TRP A 68 10.74 -4.01 2.47
N GLY A 69 11.14 -4.20 3.73
CA GLY A 69 12.08 -5.23 4.19
C GLY A 69 11.49 -6.60 4.54
N ASP A 70 10.16 -6.75 4.52
CA ASP A 70 9.42 -8.01 4.74
C ASP A 70 8.99 -8.64 3.41
#